data_AF-A0A433DBX3-F1
#
_entry.id   AF-A0A433DBX3-F1
#
_cell.length_a   1.000
_cell.length_b   1.000
_cell.length_c   1.000
_cell.angle_alpha   90.00
_cell.angle_beta   90.00
_cell.angle_gamma   90.00
#
_symmetry.space_group_name_H-M   'P 1'
#
loop_
_entity.id
_entity.type
_entity.pdbx_description
1 polymer ?
#
loop_
_entity_poly.entity_id
_entity_poly.type
_entity_poly.pdbx_seq_one_letter_code
_entity_poly.pdbx_strand_id
1 'polypeptide(L)' 'MWQTSKVEVESTLRQVCEKVLNDPTVPKKLRYHRAEALRMMGIIYMVREISIVMYVCREF' A
#
# COMPACT_ATOMS: atom_id res chain seq x y z
N MET A 1 -16.49 9.54 -14.94
CA MET A 1 -16.71 8.39 -14.03
C MET A 1 -15.43 7.61 -13.74
N TRP A 2 -14.51 7.41 -14.71
CA TRP A 2 -13.25 6.69 -14.50
C TRP A 2 -12.27 7.35 -13.51
N GLN A 3 -12.18 8.67 -13.51
CA GLN A 3 -11.31 9.42 -12.60
C GLN A 3 -11.70 9.21 -11.13
N THR A 4 -13.00 9.11 -10.85
CA THR A 4 -13.52 8.86 -9.50
C THR A 4 -13.09 7.48 -8.99
N SER A 5 -13.22 6.43 -9.80
CA SER A 5 -12.81 5.07 -9.43
C SER A 5 -11.31 4.94 -9.18
N LYS A 6 -10.46 5.66 -9.95
CA LYS A 6 -9.01 5.69 -9.70
C LYS A 6 -8.70 6.26 -8.32
N VAL A 7 -9.30 7.40 -7.97
CA VAL A 7 -9.10 8.08 -6.68
C VAL A 7 -9.56 7.22 -5.50
N GLU A 8 -10.67 6.49 -5.63
CA GLU A 8 -11.16 5.59 -4.59
C GLU A 8 -10.23 4.40 -4.32
N VAL A 9 -9.69 3.79 -5.39
CA VAL A 9 -8.70 2.72 -5.28
C VAL A 9 -7.42 3.24 -4.61
N GLU A 10 -6.95 4.40 -5.05
CA GLU A 10 -5.78 5.07 -4.50
C GLU A 10 -5.93 5.42 -3.01
N SER A 11 -7.09 5.95 -2.61
CA SER A 11 -7.43 6.24 -1.22
C SER A 11 -7.48 4.97 -0.37
N THR A 12 -8.12 3.92 -0.88
CA THR A 12 -8.23 2.63 -0.19
C THR A 12 -6.85 2.01 0.06
N LEU A 13 -5.98 2.01 -0.96
CA LEU A 13 -4.62 1.48 -0.85
C LEU A 13 -3.79 2.23 0.20
N ARG A 14 -3.92 3.56 0.27
CA ARG A 14 -3.26 4.37 1.31
C ARG A 14 -3.72 3.96 2.71
N GLN A 15 -5.02 3.87 2.94
CA GLN A 15 -5.58 3.49 4.25
C GLN A 15 -5.15 2.08 4.68
N VAL A 16 -5.06 1.14 3.74
CA VAL A 16 -4.55 -0.22 4.01
C VAL A 16 -3.08 -0.18 4.42
N CYS A 17 -2.24 0.56 3.68
CA CYS A 17 -0.82 0.68 4.01
C CYS A 17 -0.62 1.29 5.39
N GLU A 18 -1.32 2.38 5.72
CA GLU A 18 -1.24 3.01 7.04
C GLU A 18 -1.63 2.07 8.17
N LYS A 19 -2.74 1.33 8.01
CA LYS A 19 -3.20 0.36 9.03
C LYS A 19 -2.21 -0.78 9.21
N VAL A 20 -1.72 -1.36 8.11
CA VAL A 20 -0.87 -2.56 8.14
C VAL A 20 0.52 -2.26 8.68
N LEU A 21 1.12 -1.12 8.29
CA LEU A 21 2.48 -0.74 8.68
C LEU A 21 2.55 -0.20 10.12
N ASN A 22 1.47 0.42 10.60
CA ASN A 22 1.42 1.02 11.94
C ASN A 22 0.67 0.17 12.97
N ASP A 23 0.24 -1.05 12.63
CA ASP A 23 -0.48 -1.94 13.54
C ASP A 23 0.35 -2.27 14.80
N PRO A 24 -0.02 -1.73 15.98
CA PRO A 24 0.75 -1.95 17.20
C PRO A 24 0.54 -3.35 17.77
N THR A 25 -0.52 -4.05 17.35
CA THR A 25 -0.86 -5.40 17.83
C THR A 25 0.06 -6.47 17.21
N VAL A 26 0.86 -6.08 16.20
CA VAL A 26 1.69 -7.00 15.42
C VAL A 26 3.17 -6.71 15.64
N PRO A 27 3.98 -7.74 15.95
CA PRO A 27 5.42 -7.60 16.13
C PRO A 27 6.09 -6.97 14.91
N LYS A 28 7.11 -6.14 15.13
CA LYS A 28 7.84 -5.42 14.06
C LYS A 28 8.31 -6.34 12.93
N LYS A 29 8.79 -7.54 13.27
CA LYS A 29 9.23 -8.55 12.29
C LYS A 29 8.09 -8.98 11.36
N LEU A 30 6.89 -9.18 11.88
CA LEU A 30 5.72 -9.57 11.08
C LEU A 30 5.18 -8.38 10.27
N ARG A 31 5.24 -7.15 10.81
CA ARG A 31 4.92 -5.93 10.05
C ARG A 31 5.84 -5.73 8.85
N TYR A 32 7.14 -6.04 8.98
CA TYR A 32 8.08 -5.99 7.86
C TYR A 32 7.70 -6.97 6.74
N HIS A 33 7.33 -8.21 7.08
CA HIS A 33 6.85 -9.17 6.08
C HIS A 33 5.55 -8.71 5.37
N ARG A 34 4.65 -8.03 6.11
CA ARG A 34 3.45 -7.42 5.50
C ARG A 34 3.82 -6.25 4.58
N ALA A 35 4.81 -5.45 4.93
CA ALA A 35 5.33 -4.37 4.08
C ALA A 35 5.89 -4.92 2.76
N GLU A 36 6.69 -5.99 2.82
CA GLU A 36 7.22 -6.68 1.64
C GLU A 36 6.10 -7.24 0.75
N ALA A 37 5.06 -7.84 1.34
CA ALA A 37 3.89 -8.31 0.59
C ALA A 37 3.15 -7.17 -0.11
N LEU A 38 2.95 -6.04 0.58
CA LEU A 38 2.33 -4.83 0.00
C LEU A 38 3.19 -4.22 -1.11
N ARG A 39 4.52 -4.23 -0.97
CA ARG A 39 5.46 -3.79 -2.00
C ARG A 39 5.35 -4.66 -3.26
N MET A 40 5.29 -5.99 -3.11
CA MET A 40 5.08 -6.91 -4.24
C MET A 40 3.73 -6.67 -4.94
N MET A 41 2.65 -6.44 -4.17
CA MET A 41 1.35 -6.06 -4.71
C MET A 41 1.43 -4.73 -5.48
N GLY A 42 2.19 -3.76 -4.98
CA GLY A 42 2.42 -2.46 -5.62
C GLY A 42 3.04 -2.55 -7.02
N ILE A 43 3.83 -3.59 -7.31
CA ILE A 43 4.38 -3.84 -8.64
C ILE A 43 3.27 -4.13 -9.66
N ILE A 44 2.22 -4.86 -9.25
CA ILE A 44 1.07 -5.16 -10.10
C ILE A 44 0.29 -3.88 -10.44
N TYR A 45 0.17 -2.97 -9.47
CA TYR A 45 -0.52 -1.69 -9.65
C TYR A 45 0.30 -0.64 -10.42
N MET A 46 1.64 -0.74 -10.40
CA MET A 46 2.52 0.13 -11.21
C MET A 46 2.38 -0.09 -12.71
N VAL A 47 1.97 -1.29 -13.15
CA VAL A 47 1.64 -1.55 -14.57
C VAL A 47 0.45 -0.70 -15.04
N ARG A 48 -0.34 -0.12 -14.11
CA ARG A 48 -1.53 0.69 -14.39
C ARG A 48 -1.51 2.04 -13.67
N GLU A 49 -0.47 2.86 -13.82
CA GLU A 49 -0.44 4.29 -13.38
C GLU A 49 -0.95 4.61 -11.95
N ILE A 50 -1.00 3.63 -11.04
CA ILE A 50 -1.42 3.81 -9.65
C ILE A 50 -0.13 3.98 -8.84
N SER A 51 0.23 5.24 -8.64
CA SER A 51 1.58 5.63 -8.19
C SER A 51 1.79 5.50 -6.68
N ILE A 52 0.72 5.30 -5.89
CA ILE A 52 0.72 5.58 -4.45
C ILE A 52 1.39 4.50 -3.60
N VAL A 53 1.29 3.22 -4.00
CA VAL A 53 1.86 2.11 -3.19
C VAL A 53 3.39 2.21 -3.11
N MET A 54 4.04 2.72 -4.16
CA MET A 54 5.49 2.94 -4.19
C MET A 54 5.96 4.03 -3.22
N TYR A 55 5.18 5.08 -2.98
CA TYR A 55 5.60 6.15 -2.07
C TYR A 55 5.48 5.73 -0.61
N VAL A 56 4.43 4.99 -0.24
CA VAL A 56 4.17 4.63 1.17
C VAL A 56 5.08 3.50 1.66
N CYS A 57 5.45 2.54 0.80
CA CYS A 57 6.33 1.42 1.17
C CYS A 57 7.82 1.64 0.87
N ARG A 58 8.24 2.81 0.36
CA ARG A 58 9.67 3.09 0.09
C ARG A 58 10.44 3.57 1.32
N GLU A 59 9.75 4.04 2.37
CA GLU A 59 10.37 4.56 3.60
C GLU A 59 10.41 3.57 4.78
N PHE A 60 10.02 2.31 4.59
CA PHE A 60 10.08 1.24 5.58
C PHE A 60 11.06 0.14 5.17
#